data_AF-F5VV86-F1
#
_entry.id   AF-F5VV86-F1
#
_cell.length_a   1.000
_cell.length_b   1.000
_cell.length_c   1.000
_cell.angle_alpha   90.00
_cell.angle_beta   90.00
_cell.angle_gamma   90.00
#
_symmetry.space_group_name_H-M   'P 1'
#
loop_
_entity.id
_entity.type
_entity.pdbx_description
1 polymer ?
#
loop_
_entity_poly.entity_id
_entity_poly.type
_entity_poly.pdbx_seq_one_letter_code
_entity_poly.pdbx_strand_id
1 'polypeptide(L)'
;MPQHQQKTKFPGVYTDKDGKFFIQTEFGKDRVTGKRVRKKSRVDQHGNPFNSAAEANKELTRLKYEYQQSQGYSNYRMKYRQFMEEHYIPYYRTTVEHSTFSVREKNLL
;
A
#
# COMPACT_ATOMS: atom_id res chain seq x y z
N MET A 1 -26.45 7.71 -3.00
CA MET A 1 -26.09 6.44 -2.31
C MET A 1 -26.82 5.32 -3.04
N PRO A 2 -26.20 4.16 -3.35
CA PRO A 2 -26.95 3.04 -3.92
C PRO A 2 -28.06 2.68 -2.94
N GLN A 3 -29.30 2.59 -3.40
CA GLN A 3 -30.52 2.63 -2.58
C GLN A 3 -30.67 1.48 -1.55
N HIS A 4 -29.71 0.55 -1.45
CA HIS A 4 -29.92 -0.74 -0.79
C HIS A 4 -28.70 -1.38 -0.12
N GLN A 5 -27.76 -0.57 0.37
CA GLN A 5 -26.68 -1.07 1.22
C GLN A 5 -26.97 -0.77 2.69
N GLN A 6 -26.95 -1.78 3.54
CA GLN A 6 -27.04 -1.61 4.99
C GLN A 6 -25.63 -1.62 5.59
N LYS A 7 -25.38 -0.72 6.55
CA LYS A 7 -24.11 -0.65 7.27
C LYS A 7 -24.07 -1.73 8.33
N THR A 8 -22.94 -2.45 8.43
CA THR A 8 -22.68 -3.30 9.59
C THR A 8 -21.98 -2.48 10.69
N LYS A 9 -21.72 -3.11 11.85
CA LYS A 9 -20.89 -2.51 12.90
C LYS A 9 -19.43 -2.28 12.49
N PHE A 10 -18.98 -2.92 11.40
CA PHE A 10 -17.61 -2.82 10.91
C PHE A 10 -17.52 -1.80 9.77
N PRO A 11 -16.74 -0.71 9.92
CA PRO A 11 -16.57 0.28 8.86
C PRO A 11 -15.98 -0.32 7.58
N GLY A 12 -16.64 -0.07 6.44
CA GLY A 12 -16.23 -0.61 5.14
C GLY A 12 -16.80 -2.01 4.85
N VAL A 13 -17.60 -2.58 5.75
CA VAL A 13 -18.36 -3.81 5.54
C VAL A 13 -19.85 -3.50 5.54
N TYR A 14 -20.54 -4.01 4.52
CA TYR A 14 -21.94 -3.72 4.25
C TYR A 14 -22.70 -5.01 3.94
N THR A 15 -24.02 -4.91 3.97
CA THR A 15 -24.94 -5.97 3.59
C THR A 15 -25.80 -5.49 2.42
N ASP A 16 -25.99 -6.35 1.43
CA ASP A 16 -26.89 -6.12 0.29
C ASP A 16 -28.36 -6.39 0.70
N LYS A 17 -29.31 -6.18 -0.22
CA LYS A 17 -30.73 -6.51 0.00
C LYS A 17 -30.94 -7.96 0.43
N ASP A 18 -30.17 -8.86 -0.15
CA ASP A 18 -30.32 -10.30 0.01
C ASP A 18 -29.64 -10.83 1.29
N GLY A 19 -29.20 -9.94 2.19
CA GLY A 19 -28.47 -10.33 3.41
C GLY A 19 -27.00 -10.72 3.17
N LYS A 20 -26.51 -10.65 1.94
CA LYS A 20 -25.12 -11.01 1.59
C LYS A 20 -24.14 -9.92 2.00
N PHE A 21 -23.03 -10.30 2.65
CA PHE A 21 -21.99 -9.38 3.08
C PHE A 21 -21.04 -9.01 1.95
N PHE A 22 -20.55 -7.78 1.96
CA PHE A 22 -19.54 -7.30 1.04
C PHE A 22 -18.66 -6.22 1.65
N ILE A 23 -17.43 -6.15 1.16
CA ILE A 23 -16.46 -5.12 1.51
C ILE A 23 -16.58 -3.99 0.48
N GLN A 24 -16.61 -2.74 0.95
CA GLN A 24 -16.48 -1.56 0.12
C GLN A 24 -15.71 -0.49 0.88
N THR A 25 -14.49 -0.20 0.45
CA THR A 25 -13.65 0.80 1.11
C THR A 25 -12.81 1.57 0.11
N GLU A 26 -12.31 2.72 0.54
CA GLU A 26 -11.30 3.47 -0.18
C GLU A 26 -10.02 3.48 0.64
N PHE A 27 -8.92 3.03 0.02
CA PHE A 27 -7.62 2.93 0.68
C PHE A 27 -6.81 4.23 0.58
N GLY A 28 -7.11 5.10 -0.39
CA GLY A 28 -6.47 6.41 -0.54
C GLY A 28 -6.29 6.79 -2.01
N LYS A 29 -5.28 7.63 -2.29
CA LYS A 29 -4.84 7.95 -3.65
C LYS A 29 -3.54 7.22 -3.94
N ASP A 30 -3.45 6.61 -5.11
CA ASP A 30 -2.20 6.12 -5.67
C ASP A 30 -1.29 7.33 -5.95
N ARG A 31 -0.07 7.30 -5.40
CA ARG A 31 0.88 8.42 -5.53
C ARG A 31 1.52 8.50 -6.91
N VAL A 32 1.56 7.41 -7.69
CA VAL A 32 2.10 7.41 -9.07
C VAL A 32 1.08 7.95 -10.05
N THR A 33 -0.14 7.41 -10.00
CA THR A 33 -1.18 7.74 -10.98
C THR A 33 -2.10 8.87 -10.53
N GLY A 34 -2.09 9.24 -9.24
CA GLY A 34 -3.00 10.21 -8.63
C GLY A 34 -4.44 9.72 -8.46
N LYS A 35 -4.77 8.52 -8.96
CA LYS A 35 -6.14 7.98 -8.95
C LYS A 35 -6.51 7.44 -7.57
N ARG A 36 -7.81 7.50 -7.24
CA ARG A 36 -8.33 6.96 -5.97
C ARG A 36 -8.37 5.43 -6.03
N VAL A 37 -7.77 4.78 -5.04
CA VAL A 37 -7.77 3.32 -4.90
C VAL A 37 -8.99 2.91 -4.07
N ARG A 38 -10.02 2.43 -4.77
CA ARG A 38 -11.24 1.89 -4.16
C ARG A 38 -11.27 0.38 -4.33
N LYS A 39 -11.68 -0.32 -3.29
CA LYS A 39 -11.83 -1.78 -3.30
C LYS A 39 -13.25 -2.16 -2.94
N LYS A 40 -13.84 -2.99 -3.78
CA LYS A 40 -15.12 -3.65 -3.53
C LYS A 40 -14.93 -5.15 -3.75
N SER A 41 -15.33 -5.97 -2.78
CA SER A 41 -15.26 -7.43 -2.89
C SER A 41 -16.46 -8.09 -2.21
N ARG A 42 -16.93 -9.20 -2.77
CA ARG A 42 -17.95 -10.09 -2.17
C ARG A 42 -17.37 -11.42 -1.71
N VAL A 43 -16.08 -11.63 -1.96
CA VAL A 43 -15.37 -12.87 -1.72
C VAL A 43 -14.06 -12.65 -0.98
N ASP A 44 -13.62 -13.68 -0.27
CA ASP A 44 -12.33 -13.76 0.38
C ASP A 44 -11.18 -13.95 -0.63
N GLN A 45 -9.96 -14.14 -0.12
CA GLN A 45 -8.76 -14.42 -0.93
C GLN A 45 -8.82 -15.75 -1.71
N HIS A 46 -9.68 -16.69 -1.30
CA HIS A 46 -9.84 -18.01 -1.92
C HIS A 46 -11.03 -18.05 -2.89
N GLY A 47 -11.78 -16.95 -3.03
CA GLY A 47 -12.97 -16.86 -3.89
C GLY A 47 -14.27 -17.27 -3.20
N ASN A 48 -14.27 -17.56 -1.91
CA ASN A 48 -15.48 -17.93 -1.17
C ASN A 48 -16.28 -16.69 -0.76
N PRO A 49 -17.62 -16.72 -0.83
CA PRO A 49 -18.46 -15.65 -0.30
C PRO A 49 -18.33 -15.50 1.22
N PHE A 50 -18.52 -14.27 1.71
CA PHE A 50 -18.54 -14.00 3.14
C PHE A 50 -19.81 -14.53 3.82
N ASN A 51 -19.64 -15.37 4.84
CA ASN A 51 -20.73 -15.91 5.64
C ASN A 51 -21.10 -14.99 6.81
N SER A 52 -20.19 -14.10 7.21
CA SER A 52 -20.43 -13.15 8.29
C SER A 52 -19.75 -11.80 8.07
N ALA A 53 -20.27 -10.76 8.74
CA ALA A 53 -19.63 -9.45 8.77
C ALA A 53 -18.23 -9.47 9.41
N ALA A 54 -17.99 -10.40 10.35
CA ALA A 54 -16.68 -10.55 11.00
C ALA A 54 -15.63 -11.12 10.05
N GLU A 55 -16.02 -12.10 9.23
CA GLU A 55 -15.18 -12.68 8.18
C GLU A 55 -14.82 -11.62 7.12
N ALA A 56 -15.81 -10.88 6.64
CA ALA A 56 -15.58 -9.75 5.73
C ALA A 56 -14.66 -8.68 6.35
N ASN A 57 -14.77 -8.41 7.66
CA ASN A 57 -13.89 -7.47 8.35
C ASN A 57 -12.46 -8.00 8.48
N LYS A 58 -12.28 -9.30 8.70
CA LYS A 58 -10.95 -9.95 8.73
C LYS A 58 -10.25 -9.81 7.38
N GLU A 59 -10.97 -10.10 6.29
CA GLU A 59 -10.44 -9.91 4.93
C GLU A 59 -10.19 -8.44 4.59
N LEU A 60 -11.07 -7.54 5.00
CA LEU A 60 -10.83 -6.10 4.85
C LEU A 60 -9.56 -5.65 5.59
N THR A 61 -9.30 -6.21 6.78
CA THR A 61 -8.09 -5.90 7.56
C THR A 61 -6.83 -6.41 6.85
N ARG A 62 -6.85 -7.63 6.30
CA ARG A 62 -5.76 -8.17 5.47
C ARG A 62 -5.49 -7.25 4.27
N LEU A 63 -6.52 -6.85 3.54
CA LEU A 63 -6.40 -5.95 2.39
C LEU A 63 -5.83 -4.57 2.77
N LYS A 64 -6.23 -4.01 3.92
CA LYS A 64 -5.66 -2.75 4.43
C LYS A 64 -4.17 -2.91 4.72
N TYR A 65 -3.77 -4.01 5.35
CA TYR A 65 -2.38 -4.31 5.63
C TYR A 65 -1.56 -4.44 4.34
N GLU A 66 -2.05 -5.22 3.36
CA GLU A 66 -1.39 -5.36 2.05
C GLU A 66 -1.28 -4.03 1.30
N TYR A 67 -2.33 -3.21 1.34
CA TYR A 67 -2.28 -1.87 0.77
C TYR A 67 -1.23 -0.99 1.49
N GLN A 68 -1.16 -1.04 2.81
CA GLN A 68 -0.18 -0.27 3.57
C GLN A 68 1.26 -0.76 3.31
N GLN A 69 1.48 -2.07 3.15
CA GLN A 69 2.78 -2.63 2.80
C GLN A 69 3.19 -2.26 1.37
N SER A 70 2.24 -2.23 0.42
CA SER A 70 2.52 -1.88 -0.99
C SER A 70 2.63 -0.37 -1.24
N GLN A 71 1.90 0.46 -0.49
CA GLN A 71 1.95 1.92 -0.56
C GLN A 71 2.87 2.54 0.50
N GLY A 72 3.60 1.72 1.25
CA GLY A 72 4.66 2.14 2.16
C GLY A 72 5.79 2.79 1.39
N TYR A 73 5.64 4.07 1.09
CA TYR A 73 6.60 4.95 0.40
C TYR A 73 7.73 5.46 1.28
N SER A 74 7.90 4.93 2.47
CA SER A 74 9.24 4.86 3.02
C SER A 74 9.89 3.68 2.33
N ASN A 75 10.96 3.95 1.57
CA ASN A 75 11.88 2.98 1.01
C ASN A 75 12.54 2.12 2.12
N TYR A 76 11.77 1.52 3.02
CA TYR A 76 12.23 0.63 4.09
C TYR A 76 12.82 -0.67 3.53
N ARG A 77 12.57 -0.96 2.24
CA ARG A 77 13.23 -2.03 1.48
C ARG A 77 14.46 -1.57 0.69
N MET A 78 14.79 -0.27 0.67
CA MET A 78 16.01 0.19 0.03
C MET A 78 17.19 -0.35 0.81
N LYS A 79 17.97 -1.19 0.15
CA LYS A 79 19.21 -1.71 0.72
C LYS A 79 20.22 -0.56 0.84
N TYR A 80 21.11 -0.65 1.82
CA TYR A 80 22.20 0.32 1.98
C TYR A 80 22.95 0.57 0.67
N ARG A 81 23.32 -0.49 -0.05
CA ARG A 81 23.95 -0.40 -1.38
C ARG A 81 23.15 0.43 -2.37
N GLN A 82 21.84 0.17 -2.46
CA GLN A 82 20.95 0.87 -3.39
C GLN A 82 20.88 2.36 -3.06
N PHE A 83 20.79 2.71 -1.77
CA PHE A 83 20.86 4.11 -1.35
C PHE A 83 22.20 4.77 -1.73
N MET A 84 23.31 4.06 -1.49
CA MET A 84 24.65 4.58 -1.80
C MET A 84 24.81 4.86 -3.30
N GLU A 85 24.41 3.92 -4.15
CA GLU A 85 24.57 4.00 -5.60
C GLU A 85 23.58 4.99 -6.25
N GLU A 86 22.31 4.99 -5.84
CA GLU A 86 21.26 5.79 -6.50
C GLU A 86 21.15 7.23 -5.96
N HIS A 87 21.55 7.47 -4.71
CA HIS A 87 21.36 8.77 -4.05
C HIS A 87 22.66 9.39 -3.54
N TYR A 88 23.38 8.72 -2.64
CA TYR A 88 24.50 9.34 -1.94
C TYR A 88 25.71 9.62 -2.84
N ILE A 89 26.19 8.63 -3.59
CA ILE A 89 27.37 8.77 -4.46
C ILE A 89 27.13 9.83 -5.56
N PRO A 90 25.99 9.83 -6.28
CA PRO A 90 25.70 10.87 -7.26
C PRO A 90 25.67 12.27 -6.65
N TYR A 91 24.99 12.44 -5.51
CA TYR A 91 24.94 13.73 -4.82
C TYR A 91 26.34 14.19 -4.38
N TYR A 92 27.10 13.30 -3.74
CA TYR A 92 28.43 13.59 -3.23
C TYR A 92 29.37 14.01 -4.35
N ARG A 93 29.37 13.28 -5.48
CA ARG A 93 30.16 13.61 -6.68
C ARG A 93 29.90 15.03 -7.18
N THR A 94 28.66 15.50 -7.13
CA THR A 94 28.30 16.85 -7.60
C THR A 94 28.58 17.97 -6.59
N THR A 95 28.75 17.63 -5.31
CA THR A 95 28.88 18.61 -4.22
C THR A 95 30.29 18.82 -3.71
N VAL A 96 31.23 17.93 -4.05
CA VAL A 96 32.64 18.08 -3.69
C VAL A 96 33.54 18.24 -4.89
N GLU A 97 34.76 18.74 -4.66
CA GLU A 97 35.79 18.76 -5.69
C GLU A 97 36.17 17.36 -6.15
N HIS A 98 36.57 17.26 -7.41
CA HIS A 98 36.95 16.00 -8.04
C HIS A 98 38.08 15.27 -7.28
N SER A 99 39.07 16.01 -6.77
CA SER A 99 40.17 15.49 -5.96
C SER A 99 39.66 14.81 -4.69
N THR A 100 38.73 15.47 -3.98
CA THR A 100 38.10 14.98 -2.75
C THR A 100 37.25 13.75 -3.02
N PHE A 101 36.49 13.75 -4.12
CA PHE A 101 35.70 12.60 -4.54
C PHE A 101 36.58 11.39 -4.85
N SER A 102 37.65 11.57 -5.64
CA SER A 102 38.55 10.49 -6.08
C SER A 102 39.26 9.77 -4.92
N VAL A 103 39.60 10.48 -3.84
CA VAL A 103 40.16 9.87 -2.63
C VAL A 103 39.10 9.00 -1.92
N ARG A 104 37.86 9.49 -1.84
CA ARG A 104 36.80 8.85 -1.07
C ARG A 104 36.13 7.68 -1.82
N GLU A 105 36.01 7.75 -3.14
CA GLU A 105 35.34 6.74 -3.99
C GLU A 105 35.88 5.33 -3.76
N LYS A 106 37.17 5.19 -3.45
CA LYS A 106 37.83 3.91 -3.18
C LYS A 106 37.25 3.14 -1.98
N ASN A 107 36.50 3.80 -1.10
CA ASN A 107 35.95 3.22 0.14
C ASN A 107 34.43 3.43 0.29
N LEU A 108 33.70 3.79 -0.79
CA LEU A 108 32.26 4.12 -0.70
C LEU A 108 31.31 2.91 -0.73
N LEU A 109 31.83 1.69 -0.94
CA LEU A 109 31.07 0.43 -1.02
C LEU A 109 31.84 -0.72 -0.37
#